data_AF-A0A925QB89-F1
#
_entry.id   AF-A0A925QB89-F1
#
_cell.length_a   1.000
_cell.length_b   1.000
_cell.length_c   1.000
_cell.angle_alpha   90.00
_cell.angle_beta   90.00
_cell.angle_gamma   90.00
#
_symmetry.space_group_name_H-M   'P 1'
#
loop_
_entity.id
_entity.type
_entity.pdbx_description
1 polymer ?
#
loop_
_entity_poly.entity_id
_entity_poly.type
_entity_poly.pdbx_seq_one_letter_code
_entity_poly.pdbx_strand_id
1 'polypeptide(L)'
;MNELLKAAARFCWTITLFGASQLGETFSRRDPYRATAAFDAVTRATEGELGDVLKRVFQAGDRLQQGLCDLAPALLTPGAYTSRGMMRTSLKVVQQSAAVLGALAPSVEARASLQEFQNKLEVFDLFENVDTVLRIPRGVSVPLAQLVEHASGRDTFTAVWATEGIGHFFAETIWEANGTPRGLLQGTAARSVPARTLAALHAGMGLSVANRILARVKSQSSQCHTSCDLPGALMQFLALCRDNSTEGYVGAAYEAMGLVARNLYPHMVNHLHTHLSEMGEALTEYFWHGVGRGIYFSPINYFPLGSSSFQAMEMARREPPDERSRGNALAGLVWAQLLVNLRQPEIVEGLLAECSGPFEAGAFANGVSSATVIWRDSTDGDPHLEALCRYRPQTLQPELAARWRELVEIPCRRALDEYYDILKDHDCVGEVFRVRPLPQLMRDLRTADNPAKGQSSAGGSANDYETTS
;
A
#
# COMPACT_ATOMS: atom_id res chain seq x y z
N MET A 1 -9.06 13.11 24.20
CA MET A 1 -8.66 12.41 22.96
C MET A 1 -7.50 11.43 23.19
N ASN A 2 -6.37 11.85 23.77
CA ASN A 2 -5.23 10.95 24.08
C ASN A 2 -5.59 9.80 25.08
N GLU A 3 -6.46 10.07 26.06
CA GLU A 3 -6.94 9.04 27.01
C GLU A 3 -7.96 8.06 26.41
N LEU A 4 -8.74 8.49 25.41
CA LEU A 4 -9.67 7.61 24.68
C LEU A 4 -8.89 6.65 23.76
N LEU A 5 -7.83 7.14 23.12
CA LEU A 5 -6.91 6.34 22.30
C LEU A 5 -6.12 5.32 23.14
N LYS A 6 -5.62 5.73 24.31
CA LYS A 6 -5.03 4.79 25.29
C LYS A 6 -6.06 3.77 25.75
N ALA A 7 -7.31 4.16 25.98
CA ALA A 7 -8.36 3.24 26.42
C ALA A 7 -8.74 2.23 25.33
N ALA A 8 -8.85 2.63 24.05
CA ALA A 8 -9.16 1.72 22.94
C ALA A 8 -8.01 0.74 22.62
N ALA A 9 -6.76 1.23 22.63
CA ALA A 9 -5.57 0.39 22.47
C ALA A 9 -5.41 -0.58 23.65
N ARG A 10 -5.62 -0.10 24.90
CA ARG A 10 -5.69 -0.96 26.08
C ARG A 10 -6.85 -1.93 26.01
N PHE A 11 -8.00 -1.56 25.48
CA PHE A 11 -9.17 -2.43 25.37
C PHE A 11 -8.91 -3.59 24.39
N CYS A 12 -8.38 -3.33 23.19
CA CYS A 12 -8.00 -4.39 22.25
C CYS A 12 -6.87 -5.27 22.80
N TRP A 13 -5.89 -4.67 23.49
CA TRP A 13 -4.82 -5.41 24.17
C TRP A 13 -5.35 -6.24 25.34
N THR A 14 -6.30 -5.71 26.10
CA THR A 14 -6.93 -6.37 27.26
C THR A 14 -7.86 -7.49 26.82
N ILE A 15 -8.58 -7.36 25.70
CA ILE A 15 -9.36 -8.46 25.11
C ILE A 15 -8.45 -9.56 24.58
N THR A 16 -7.31 -9.19 23.96
CA THR A 16 -6.31 -10.16 23.48
C THR A 16 -5.63 -10.88 24.66
N LEU A 17 -5.30 -10.15 25.74
CA LEU A 17 -4.76 -10.71 26.98
C LEU A 17 -5.78 -11.52 27.76
N PHE A 18 -7.05 -11.11 27.79
CA PHE A 18 -8.14 -11.84 28.42
C PHE A 18 -8.45 -13.13 27.65
N GLY A 19 -8.44 -13.09 26.32
CA GLY A 19 -8.53 -14.29 25.48
C GLY A 19 -7.34 -15.24 25.71
N ALA A 20 -6.13 -14.70 25.79
CA ALA A 20 -4.93 -15.47 26.09
C ALA A 20 -4.91 -16.05 27.53
N SER A 21 -5.43 -15.31 28.53
CA SER A 21 -5.53 -15.77 29.92
C SER A 21 -6.61 -16.83 30.08
N GLN A 22 -7.76 -16.68 29.41
CA GLN A 22 -8.81 -17.70 29.39
C GLN A 22 -8.32 -18.98 28.71
N LEU A 23 -7.57 -18.88 27.61
CA LEU A 23 -6.93 -20.05 26.99
C LEU A 23 -5.90 -20.68 27.93
N GLY A 24 -5.04 -19.88 28.58
CA GLY A 24 -4.06 -20.36 29.57
C GLY A 24 -4.70 -21.07 30.77
N GLU A 25 -5.82 -20.56 31.29
CA GLU A 25 -6.57 -21.18 32.39
C GLU A 25 -7.33 -22.44 31.94
N THR A 26 -7.81 -22.48 30.69
CA THR A 26 -8.44 -23.66 30.09
C THR A 26 -7.45 -24.80 29.90
N PHE A 27 -6.20 -24.50 29.54
CA PHE A 27 -5.13 -25.51 29.46
C PHE A 27 -4.53 -25.89 30.84
N SER A 28 -4.77 -25.10 31.88
CA SER A 28 -4.25 -25.33 33.23
C SER A 28 -5.23 -26.05 34.18
N ARG A 29 -6.50 -26.29 33.79
CA ARG A 29 -7.51 -26.97 34.63
C ARG A 29 -8.14 -28.18 33.93
N ARG A 30 -8.15 -29.32 34.65
CA ARG A 30 -8.69 -30.64 34.26
C ARG A 30 -10.24 -30.73 34.33
N ASP A 31 -11.00 -29.77 33.84
CA ASP A 31 -12.45 -29.99 33.71
C ASP A 31 -13.08 -29.31 32.47
N PRO A 32 -13.06 -30.00 31.31
CA PRO A 32 -13.63 -29.49 30.06
C PRO A 32 -15.16 -29.39 30.06
N TYR A 33 -15.88 -30.03 31.00
CA TYR A 33 -17.34 -30.10 30.96
C TYR A 33 -18.04 -28.82 31.44
N ARG A 34 -17.36 -27.98 32.22
CA ARG A 34 -17.95 -26.79 32.83
C ARG A 34 -18.02 -25.59 31.87
N ALA A 35 -17.07 -25.48 30.95
CA ALA A 35 -17.07 -24.45 29.91
C ALA A 35 -18.19 -24.70 28.89
N THR A 36 -18.34 -25.95 28.44
CA THR A 36 -19.41 -26.36 27.53
C THR A 36 -20.79 -26.12 28.13
N ALA A 37 -20.98 -26.43 29.42
CA ALA A 37 -22.24 -26.19 30.13
C ALA A 37 -22.61 -24.70 30.27
N ALA A 38 -21.61 -23.81 30.40
CA ALA A 38 -21.83 -22.36 30.47
C ALA A 38 -22.21 -21.77 29.11
N PHE A 39 -21.59 -22.23 28.02
CA PHE A 39 -21.96 -21.85 26.66
C PHE A 39 -23.35 -22.40 26.29
N ASP A 40 -23.67 -23.65 26.62
CA ASP A 40 -24.99 -24.27 26.38
C ASP A 40 -26.12 -23.59 27.17
N ALA A 41 -25.83 -23.04 28.35
CA ALA A 41 -26.80 -22.29 29.15
C ALA A 41 -27.10 -20.91 28.53
N VAL A 42 -26.07 -20.23 28.01
CA VAL A 42 -26.21 -18.96 27.28
C VAL A 42 -26.94 -19.17 25.96
N THR A 43 -26.62 -20.23 25.21
CA THR A 43 -27.31 -20.61 23.97
C THR A 43 -28.80 -20.83 24.18
N ARG A 44 -29.18 -21.63 25.19
CA ARG A 44 -30.59 -21.95 25.49
C ARG A 44 -31.38 -20.76 26.03
N ALA A 45 -30.73 -19.84 26.75
CA ALA A 45 -31.37 -18.62 27.24
C ALA A 45 -31.63 -17.60 26.12
N THR A 46 -30.90 -17.67 25.00
CA THR A 46 -30.97 -16.68 23.92
C THR A 46 -31.80 -17.15 22.71
N GLU A 47 -32.12 -18.45 22.62
CA GLU A 47 -32.99 -19.05 21.58
C GLU A 47 -34.45 -18.57 21.62
N GLY A 48 -34.93 -18.01 22.75
CA GLY A 48 -36.33 -17.63 22.94
C GLY A 48 -36.76 -16.27 22.38
N GLU A 49 -35.82 -15.33 22.12
CA GLU A 49 -36.16 -13.90 21.88
C GLU A 49 -35.57 -13.30 20.60
N LEU A 50 -34.69 -14.01 19.85
CA LEU A 50 -33.80 -13.38 18.87
C LEU A 50 -33.61 -14.16 17.55
N GLY A 51 -34.67 -14.70 16.95
CA GLY A 51 -34.63 -15.60 15.77
C GLY A 51 -33.54 -15.33 14.71
N ASP A 52 -33.66 -14.24 13.92
CA ASP A 52 -32.78 -14.00 12.76
C ASP A 52 -31.42 -13.37 13.09
N VAL A 53 -31.30 -12.76 14.27
CA VAL A 53 -30.04 -12.19 14.75
C VAL A 53 -29.18 -13.31 15.34
N LEU A 54 -29.78 -14.24 16.10
CA LEU A 54 -29.05 -15.38 16.66
C LEU A 54 -28.52 -16.31 15.59
N LYS A 55 -29.28 -16.56 14.52
CA LYS A 55 -28.82 -17.39 13.39
C LYS A 55 -27.56 -16.81 12.73
N ARG A 56 -27.50 -15.48 12.58
CA ARG A 56 -26.32 -14.78 12.06
C ARG A 56 -25.16 -14.81 13.04
N VAL A 57 -25.40 -14.63 14.34
CA VAL A 57 -24.39 -14.74 15.40
C VAL A 57 -23.85 -16.17 15.54
N PHE A 58 -24.69 -17.19 15.39
CA PHE A 58 -24.29 -18.61 15.40
C PHE A 58 -23.44 -18.96 14.18
N GLN A 59 -23.85 -18.55 12.98
CA GLN A 59 -23.06 -18.75 11.76
C GLN A 59 -21.73 -18.00 11.82
N ALA A 60 -21.72 -16.82 12.45
CA ALA A 60 -20.50 -16.06 12.75
C ALA A 60 -19.60 -16.80 13.75
N GLY A 61 -20.17 -17.33 14.84
CA GLY A 61 -19.46 -18.12 15.85
C GLY A 61 -18.87 -19.41 15.28
N ASP A 62 -19.63 -20.12 14.45
CA ASP A 62 -19.19 -21.35 13.78
C ASP A 62 -18.04 -21.10 12.81
N ARG A 63 -18.10 -20.02 12.01
CA ARG A 63 -16.98 -19.60 11.15
C ARG A 63 -15.74 -19.19 11.94
N LEU A 64 -15.92 -18.49 13.06
CA LEU A 64 -14.81 -18.13 13.94
C LEU A 64 -14.18 -19.37 14.59
N GLN A 65 -15.02 -20.31 15.06
CA GLN A 65 -14.58 -21.57 15.64
C GLN A 65 -13.83 -22.43 14.62
N GLN A 66 -14.34 -22.53 13.39
CA GLN A 66 -13.67 -23.22 12.30
C GLN A 66 -12.33 -22.57 11.96
N GLY A 67 -12.28 -21.23 11.91
CA GLY A 67 -11.04 -20.47 11.74
C GLY A 67 -10.01 -20.72 12.86
N LEU A 68 -10.46 -20.82 14.12
CA LEU A 68 -9.61 -21.18 15.26
C LEU A 68 -9.13 -22.65 15.19
N CYS A 69 -9.99 -23.57 14.74
CA CYS A 69 -9.61 -24.97 14.51
C CYS A 69 -8.56 -25.10 13.40
N ASP A 70 -8.66 -24.30 12.32
CA ASP A 70 -7.67 -24.26 11.24
C ASP A 70 -6.32 -23.66 11.69
N LEU A 71 -6.30 -22.88 12.78
CA LEU A 71 -5.08 -22.36 13.40
C LEU A 71 -4.41 -23.37 14.35
N ALA A 72 -5.11 -24.39 14.83
CA ALA A 72 -4.55 -25.37 15.76
C ALA A 72 -3.32 -26.11 15.20
N PRO A 73 -3.31 -26.56 13.92
CA PRO A 73 -2.10 -27.13 13.31
C PRO A 73 -0.95 -26.11 13.19
N ALA A 74 -1.26 -24.84 12.96
CA ALA A 74 -0.25 -23.79 12.81
C ALA A 74 0.47 -23.48 14.14
N LEU A 75 -0.27 -23.50 15.26
CA LEU A 75 0.26 -23.35 16.61
C LEU A 75 1.21 -24.48 17.04
N LEU A 76 1.14 -25.64 16.38
CA LEU A 76 1.98 -26.81 16.65
C LEU A 76 3.28 -26.82 15.84
N THR A 77 3.52 -25.82 14.99
CA THR A 77 4.77 -25.73 14.22
C THR A 77 5.87 -25.03 15.04
N PRO A 78 7.14 -25.46 14.97
CA PRO A 78 8.25 -24.78 15.66
C PRO A 78 8.37 -23.29 15.32
N GLY A 79 7.94 -22.89 14.13
CA GLY A 79 7.93 -21.49 13.68
C GLY A 79 6.93 -20.59 14.43
N ALA A 80 5.87 -21.16 15.02
CA ALA A 80 4.84 -20.42 15.76
C ALA A 80 5.37 -19.76 17.05
N TYR A 81 6.47 -20.27 17.60
CA TYR A 81 7.08 -19.75 18.83
C TYR A 81 8.11 -18.64 18.60
N THR A 82 8.30 -18.19 17.36
CA THR A 82 9.10 -16.99 17.06
C THR A 82 8.24 -15.73 17.25
N SER A 83 8.83 -14.59 17.61
CA SER A 83 8.09 -13.32 17.74
C SER A 83 7.31 -12.97 16.48
N ARG A 84 7.91 -13.23 15.31
CA ARG A 84 7.27 -13.09 14.00
C ARG A 84 6.14 -14.10 13.76
N GLY A 85 6.32 -15.37 14.12
CA GLY A 85 5.28 -16.39 14.01
C GLY A 85 4.07 -16.12 14.92
N MET A 86 4.29 -15.66 16.15
CA MET A 86 3.24 -15.24 17.07
C MET A 86 2.49 -14.02 16.52
N MET A 87 3.21 -12.99 16.08
CA MET A 87 2.60 -11.79 15.49
C MET A 87 1.72 -12.15 14.29
N ARG A 88 2.23 -12.98 13.37
CA ARG A 88 1.46 -13.47 12.21
C ARG A 88 0.19 -14.22 12.64
N THR A 89 0.29 -15.08 13.64
CA THR A 89 -0.87 -15.83 14.14
C THR A 89 -1.93 -14.90 14.72
N SER A 90 -1.51 -13.92 15.53
CA SER A 90 -2.39 -12.87 16.05
C SER A 90 -3.05 -12.08 14.94
N LEU A 91 -2.30 -11.70 13.89
CA LEU A 91 -2.85 -11.00 12.72
C LEU A 91 -3.94 -11.81 12.02
N LYS A 92 -3.74 -13.12 11.82
CA LYS A 92 -4.77 -14.00 11.23
C LYS A 92 -6.03 -14.08 12.07
N VAL A 93 -5.90 -14.19 13.40
CA VAL A 93 -7.04 -14.18 14.31
C VAL A 93 -7.81 -12.86 14.20
N VAL A 94 -7.10 -11.73 14.17
CA VAL A 94 -7.71 -10.39 14.04
C VAL A 94 -8.40 -10.25 12.68
N GLN A 95 -7.79 -10.72 11.59
CA GLN A 95 -8.36 -10.68 10.25
C GLN A 95 -9.65 -11.51 10.14
N GLN A 96 -9.63 -12.75 10.64
CA GLN A 96 -10.82 -13.61 10.69
C GLN A 96 -11.94 -12.99 11.54
N SER A 97 -11.58 -12.38 12.67
CA SER A 97 -12.53 -11.69 13.54
C SER A 97 -13.18 -10.49 12.83
N ALA A 98 -12.39 -9.69 12.11
CA ALA A 98 -12.90 -8.57 11.34
C ALA A 98 -13.85 -9.02 10.21
N ALA A 99 -13.55 -10.16 9.54
CA ALA A 99 -14.42 -10.74 8.51
C ALA A 99 -15.79 -11.11 9.07
N VAL A 100 -15.80 -11.76 10.23
CA VAL A 100 -17.02 -12.14 10.94
C VAL A 100 -17.81 -10.91 11.38
N LEU A 101 -17.15 -9.92 11.99
CA LEU A 101 -17.80 -8.67 12.41
C LEU A 101 -18.34 -7.87 11.21
N GLY A 102 -17.63 -7.84 10.09
CA GLY A 102 -18.06 -7.16 8.87
C GLY A 102 -19.33 -7.75 8.28
N ALA A 103 -19.47 -9.08 8.32
CA ALA A 103 -20.69 -9.77 7.89
C ALA A 103 -21.91 -9.46 8.79
N LEU A 104 -21.67 -9.12 10.06
CA LEU A 104 -22.70 -8.75 11.04
C LEU A 104 -22.94 -7.25 11.13
N ALA A 105 -22.08 -6.42 10.53
CA ALA A 105 -22.14 -4.98 10.66
C ALA A 105 -23.47 -4.42 10.12
N PRO A 106 -24.17 -3.57 10.90
CA PRO A 106 -25.52 -3.12 10.57
C PRO A 106 -25.56 -2.09 9.44
N SER A 107 -24.48 -1.35 9.22
CA SER A 107 -24.39 -0.32 8.18
C SER A 107 -23.37 -0.67 7.09
N VAL A 108 -23.53 -0.07 5.91
CA VAL A 108 -22.62 -0.25 4.77
C VAL A 108 -21.23 0.31 5.10
N GLU A 109 -21.18 1.44 5.79
CA GLU A 109 -19.95 2.13 6.20
C GLU A 109 -19.15 1.32 7.21
N ALA A 110 -19.83 0.73 8.21
CA ALA A 110 -19.18 -0.14 9.20
C ALA A 110 -18.62 -1.41 8.54
N ARG A 111 -19.36 -1.99 7.58
CA ARG A 111 -18.88 -3.14 6.80
C ARG A 111 -17.68 -2.78 5.94
N ALA A 112 -17.74 -1.66 5.22
CA ALA A 112 -16.64 -1.17 4.39
C ALA A 112 -15.39 -0.91 5.23
N SER A 113 -15.53 -0.29 6.40
CA SER A 113 -14.40 -0.02 7.32
C SER A 113 -13.74 -1.31 7.84
N LEU A 114 -14.54 -2.32 8.19
CA LEU A 114 -14.02 -3.63 8.62
C LEU A 114 -13.38 -4.41 7.47
N GLN A 115 -13.90 -4.26 6.25
CA GLN A 115 -13.31 -4.86 5.06
C GLN A 115 -12.00 -4.17 4.67
N GLU A 116 -11.91 -2.85 4.77
CA GLU A 116 -10.67 -2.10 4.55
C GLU A 116 -9.60 -2.55 5.54
N PHE A 117 -9.96 -2.69 6.82
CA PHE A 117 -9.04 -3.20 7.82
C PHE A 117 -8.54 -4.61 7.50
N GLN A 118 -9.42 -5.52 7.05
CA GLN A 118 -9.01 -6.86 6.60
C GLN A 118 -8.06 -6.80 5.41
N ASN A 119 -8.35 -5.95 4.42
CA ASN A 119 -7.52 -5.80 3.23
C ASN A 119 -6.11 -5.29 3.62
N LYS A 120 -6.01 -4.31 4.53
CA LYS A 120 -4.72 -3.84 5.08
C LYS A 120 -3.94 -4.97 5.76
N LEU A 121 -4.60 -5.80 6.55
CA LEU A 121 -3.96 -6.94 7.23
C LEU A 121 -3.49 -8.01 6.24
N GLU A 122 -4.30 -8.30 5.22
CA GLU A 122 -3.95 -9.24 4.14
C GLU A 122 -2.70 -8.80 3.41
N VAL A 123 -2.68 -7.55 2.92
CA VAL A 123 -1.52 -6.97 2.23
C VAL A 123 -0.28 -6.96 3.11
N PHE A 124 -0.43 -6.61 4.39
CA PHE A 124 0.68 -6.66 5.35
C PHE A 124 1.23 -8.07 5.53
N ASP A 125 0.38 -9.11 5.64
CA ASP A 125 0.84 -10.50 5.77
C ASP A 125 1.54 -11.01 4.49
N LEU A 126 1.03 -10.62 3.32
CA LEU A 126 1.63 -10.96 2.02
C LEU A 126 3.01 -10.34 1.84
N PHE A 127 3.18 -9.09 2.27
CA PHE A 127 4.45 -8.39 2.22
C PHE A 127 5.42 -8.88 3.30
N GLU A 128 5.06 -8.71 4.57
CA GLU A 128 5.97 -8.92 5.71
C GLU A 128 6.32 -10.39 5.89
N ASN A 129 5.44 -11.32 5.52
CA ASN A 129 5.63 -12.75 5.76
C ASN A 129 5.66 -13.58 4.46
N VAL A 130 6.16 -12.98 3.37
CA VAL A 130 6.20 -13.60 2.04
C VAL A 130 6.90 -14.97 2.03
N ASP A 131 7.95 -15.14 2.83
CA ASP A 131 8.67 -16.41 2.98
C ASP A 131 7.77 -17.52 3.50
N THR A 132 6.91 -17.19 4.45
CA THR A 132 5.94 -18.13 5.01
C THR A 132 4.76 -18.35 4.06
N VAL A 133 4.26 -17.29 3.41
CA VAL A 133 3.15 -17.37 2.44
C VAL A 133 3.52 -18.26 1.25
N LEU A 134 4.73 -18.08 0.72
CA LEU A 134 5.24 -18.83 -0.43
C LEU A 134 5.99 -20.11 -0.04
N ARG A 135 6.15 -20.38 1.27
CA ARG A 135 6.87 -21.54 1.80
C ARG A 135 8.32 -21.61 1.30
N ILE A 136 9.00 -20.47 1.26
CA ILE A 136 10.40 -20.36 0.85
C ILE A 136 11.27 -21.12 1.86
N PRO A 137 12.09 -22.10 1.42
CA PRO A 137 13.00 -22.82 2.32
C PRO A 137 14.00 -21.88 2.99
N ARG A 138 14.18 -22.01 4.31
CA ARG A 138 15.19 -21.24 5.04
C ARG A 138 16.59 -21.79 4.77
N GLY A 139 17.57 -20.90 4.64
CA GLY A 139 18.99 -21.26 4.50
C GLY A 139 19.42 -21.73 3.12
N VAL A 140 18.52 -21.68 2.12
CA VAL A 140 18.84 -21.98 0.73
C VAL A 140 18.69 -20.69 -0.09
N SER A 141 19.70 -20.35 -0.88
CA SER A 141 19.59 -19.25 -1.84
C SER A 141 18.66 -19.68 -2.98
N VAL A 142 17.48 -19.07 -3.06
CA VAL A 142 16.50 -19.32 -4.11
C VAL A 142 16.63 -18.23 -5.18
N PRO A 143 16.77 -18.58 -6.47
CA PRO A 143 16.82 -17.60 -7.56
C PRO A 143 15.55 -16.74 -7.61
N LEU A 144 15.69 -15.44 -7.89
CA LEU A 144 14.58 -14.48 -7.95
C LEU A 144 13.46 -14.94 -8.90
N ALA A 145 13.80 -15.47 -10.07
CA ALA A 145 12.84 -15.99 -11.04
C ALA A 145 11.91 -17.07 -10.45
N GLN A 146 12.44 -17.98 -9.63
CA GLN A 146 11.65 -19.03 -8.98
C GLN A 146 10.73 -18.46 -7.90
N LEU A 147 11.20 -17.46 -7.14
CA LEU A 147 10.36 -16.75 -6.16
C LEU A 147 9.17 -16.09 -6.85
N VAL A 148 9.43 -15.38 -7.96
CA VAL A 148 8.39 -14.71 -8.75
C VAL A 148 7.43 -15.71 -9.40
N GLU A 149 7.92 -16.86 -9.85
CA GLU A 149 7.08 -17.95 -10.36
C GLU A 149 6.13 -18.48 -9.28
N HIS A 150 6.61 -18.68 -8.05
CA HIS A 150 5.77 -19.09 -6.92
C HIS A 150 4.69 -18.06 -6.56
N ALA A 151 4.99 -16.77 -6.62
CA ALA A 151 3.98 -15.72 -6.44
C ALA A 151 2.97 -15.70 -7.60
N SER A 152 3.44 -15.87 -8.83
CA SER A 152 2.59 -15.89 -10.04
C SER A 152 1.61 -17.05 -10.07
N GLY A 153 1.86 -18.13 -9.33
CA GLY A 153 0.93 -19.26 -9.16
C GLY A 153 -0.26 -18.99 -8.23
N ARG A 154 -0.42 -17.76 -7.73
CA ARG A 154 -1.53 -17.32 -6.87
C ARG A 154 -2.58 -16.54 -7.67
N ASP A 155 -3.69 -16.17 -7.02
CA ASP A 155 -4.62 -15.22 -7.62
C ASP A 155 -3.94 -13.86 -7.86
N THR A 156 -4.46 -13.09 -8.82
CA THR A 156 -3.84 -11.84 -9.28
C THR A 156 -3.56 -10.86 -8.15
N PHE A 157 -4.51 -10.66 -7.24
CA PHE A 157 -4.35 -9.75 -6.10
C PHE A 157 -3.21 -10.20 -5.19
N THR A 158 -3.22 -11.47 -4.78
CA THR A 158 -2.15 -12.06 -3.97
C THR A 158 -0.79 -11.98 -4.65
N ALA A 159 -0.72 -12.27 -5.96
CA ALA A 159 0.52 -12.31 -6.71
C ALA A 159 1.24 -10.96 -6.72
N VAL A 160 0.51 -9.84 -6.90
CA VAL A 160 1.08 -8.49 -6.92
C VAL A 160 1.74 -8.15 -5.57
N TRP A 161 1.00 -8.30 -4.46
CA TRP A 161 1.50 -7.96 -3.12
C TRP A 161 2.60 -8.92 -2.64
N ALA A 162 2.49 -10.21 -2.96
CA ALA A 162 3.56 -11.17 -2.68
C ALA A 162 4.82 -10.85 -3.49
N THR A 163 4.69 -10.35 -4.71
CA THR A 163 5.84 -9.91 -5.52
C THR A 163 6.54 -8.69 -4.91
N GLU A 164 5.78 -7.74 -4.36
CA GLU A 164 6.36 -6.62 -3.57
C GLU A 164 7.13 -7.16 -2.35
N GLY A 165 6.53 -8.10 -1.60
CA GLY A 165 7.20 -8.80 -0.51
C GLY A 165 8.49 -9.52 -0.95
N ILE A 166 8.49 -10.18 -2.11
CA ILE A 166 9.69 -10.82 -2.69
C ILE A 166 10.79 -9.79 -2.94
N GLY A 167 10.46 -8.62 -3.50
CA GLY A 167 11.43 -7.56 -3.76
C GLY A 167 12.16 -7.14 -2.48
N HIS A 168 11.40 -6.97 -1.39
CA HIS A 168 11.95 -6.66 -0.07
C HIS A 168 12.79 -7.82 0.49
N PHE A 169 12.22 -9.03 0.53
CA PHE A 169 12.87 -10.23 1.05
C PHE A 169 14.18 -10.55 0.34
N PHE A 170 14.19 -10.43 -0.99
CA PHE A 170 15.36 -10.72 -1.82
C PHE A 170 16.47 -9.69 -1.60
N ALA A 171 16.11 -8.40 -1.54
CA ALA A 171 17.07 -7.33 -1.23
C ALA A 171 17.71 -7.53 0.15
N GLU A 172 16.91 -7.84 1.19
CA GLU A 172 17.41 -8.13 2.53
C GLU A 172 18.33 -9.36 2.55
N THR A 173 17.93 -10.45 1.88
CA THR A 173 18.71 -11.69 1.83
C THR A 173 20.08 -11.47 1.18
N ILE A 174 20.13 -10.75 0.06
CA ILE A 174 21.40 -10.42 -0.60
C ILE A 174 22.23 -9.48 0.27
N TRP A 175 21.58 -8.53 0.95
CA TRP A 175 22.29 -7.60 1.83
C TRP A 175 22.98 -8.32 2.98
N GLU A 176 22.29 -9.27 3.62
CA GLU A 176 22.82 -10.06 4.73
C GLU A 176 23.94 -11.01 4.28
N ALA A 177 23.80 -11.63 3.09
CA ALA A 177 24.78 -12.59 2.59
C ALA A 177 26.04 -11.92 2.03
N ASN A 178 25.88 -10.82 1.28
CA ASN A 178 26.93 -10.27 0.42
C ASN A 178 27.26 -8.80 0.70
N GLY A 179 26.57 -8.15 1.64
CA GLY A 179 26.69 -6.71 1.87
C GLY A 179 25.92 -5.89 0.85
N THR A 180 26.35 -4.66 0.58
CA THR A 180 25.58 -3.70 -0.24
C THR A 180 25.21 -4.25 -1.63
N PRO A 181 23.90 -4.34 -1.97
CA PRO A 181 23.43 -4.94 -3.20
C PRO A 181 23.76 -4.11 -4.43
N ARG A 182 23.99 -4.78 -5.56
CA ARG A 182 24.26 -4.18 -6.87
C ARG A 182 23.56 -4.97 -7.97
N GLY A 183 22.90 -4.28 -8.90
CA GLY A 183 22.26 -4.88 -10.07
C GLY A 183 21.13 -5.87 -9.76
N LEU A 184 20.43 -5.76 -8.62
CA LEU A 184 19.40 -6.74 -8.22
C LEU A 184 18.29 -6.91 -9.26
N LEU A 185 17.79 -5.80 -9.82
CA LEU A 185 16.73 -5.77 -10.81
C LEU A 185 17.22 -5.08 -12.09
N GLN A 186 18.46 -5.39 -12.49
CA GLN A 186 19.07 -4.91 -13.73
C GLN A 186 19.58 -6.06 -14.61
N GLY A 187 19.82 -5.76 -15.89
CA GLY A 187 20.53 -6.65 -16.80
C GLY A 187 19.91 -8.05 -16.90
N THR A 188 20.72 -9.08 -16.63
CA THR A 188 20.27 -10.48 -16.68
C THR A 188 19.26 -10.82 -15.59
N ALA A 189 19.37 -10.21 -14.40
CA ALA A 189 18.43 -10.44 -13.31
C ALA A 189 17.04 -9.89 -13.66
N ALA A 190 16.96 -8.67 -14.19
CA ALA A 190 15.72 -8.09 -14.68
C ALA A 190 15.08 -8.93 -15.80
N ARG A 191 15.88 -9.41 -16.76
CA ARG A 191 15.40 -10.25 -17.86
C ARG A 191 14.97 -11.66 -17.43
N SER A 192 15.34 -12.09 -16.22
CA SER A 192 14.98 -13.40 -15.69
C SER A 192 13.58 -13.45 -15.08
N VAL A 193 12.93 -12.29 -14.87
CA VAL A 193 11.58 -12.18 -14.34
C VAL A 193 10.64 -11.55 -15.37
N PRO A 194 9.33 -11.85 -15.35
CA PRO A 194 8.36 -11.19 -16.22
C PRO A 194 8.32 -9.68 -15.98
N ALA A 195 8.26 -8.87 -17.05
CA ALA A 195 8.26 -7.41 -16.96
C ALA A 195 7.15 -6.86 -16.04
N ARG A 196 5.98 -7.50 -16.01
CA ARG A 196 4.86 -7.13 -15.12
C ARG A 196 5.21 -7.17 -13.63
N THR A 197 6.23 -7.91 -13.23
CA THR A 197 6.62 -7.99 -11.82
C THR A 197 7.53 -6.86 -11.37
N LEU A 198 8.08 -6.08 -12.32
CA LEU A 198 9.13 -5.12 -12.02
C LEU A 198 8.64 -3.99 -11.10
N ALA A 199 7.46 -3.40 -11.32
CA ALA A 199 6.96 -2.32 -10.46
C ALA A 199 6.92 -2.75 -8.98
N ALA A 200 6.31 -3.89 -8.68
CA ALA A 200 6.21 -4.43 -7.34
C ALA A 200 7.58 -4.82 -6.74
N LEU A 201 8.44 -5.48 -7.52
CA LEU A 201 9.80 -5.83 -7.08
C LEU A 201 10.62 -4.59 -6.71
N HIS A 202 10.53 -3.53 -7.50
CA HIS A 202 11.25 -2.27 -7.25
C HIS A 202 10.72 -1.55 -6.01
N ALA A 203 9.40 -1.53 -5.80
CA ALA A 203 8.80 -0.97 -4.59
C ALA A 203 9.31 -1.71 -3.34
N GLY A 204 9.25 -3.04 -3.34
CA GLY A 204 9.74 -3.88 -2.23
C GLY A 204 11.23 -3.70 -1.95
N MET A 205 12.05 -3.70 -3.00
CA MET A 205 13.48 -3.42 -2.89
C MET A 205 13.74 -2.03 -2.30
N GLY A 206 13.05 -1.00 -2.79
CA GLY A 206 13.16 0.37 -2.29
C GLY A 206 12.87 0.49 -0.79
N LEU A 207 11.87 -0.24 -0.29
CA LEU A 207 11.52 -0.29 1.13
C LEU A 207 12.68 -0.86 1.98
N SER A 208 13.31 -1.94 1.53
CA SER A 208 14.48 -2.54 2.18
C SER A 208 15.64 -1.54 2.24
N VAL A 209 15.99 -0.91 1.10
CA VAL A 209 17.09 0.06 1.03
C VAL A 209 16.80 1.28 1.94
N ALA A 210 15.61 1.87 1.86
CA ALA A 210 15.23 3.01 2.67
C ALA A 210 15.31 2.70 4.18
N ASN A 211 14.81 1.54 4.61
CA ASN A 211 14.84 1.13 6.00
C ASN A 211 16.27 0.99 6.52
N ARG A 212 17.16 0.32 5.77
CA ARG A 212 18.58 0.18 6.17
C ARG A 212 19.31 1.50 6.28
N ILE A 213 19.09 2.40 5.32
CA ILE A 213 19.73 3.73 5.31
C ILE A 213 19.26 4.57 6.51
N LEU A 214 17.95 4.64 6.77
CA LEU A 214 17.42 5.42 7.88
C LEU A 214 17.75 4.80 9.25
N ALA A 215 17.77 3.47 9.36
CA ALA A 215 18.22 2.78 10.58
C ALA A 215 19.67 3.14 10.93
N ARG A 216 20.55 3.19 9.92
CA ARG A 216 21.95 3.61 10.09
C ARG A 216 22.04 5.05 10.57
N VAL A 217 21.34 5.98 9.93
CA VAL A 217 21.28 7.39 10.34
C VAL A 217 20.85 7.53 11.81
N LYS A 218 19.75 6.84 12.18
CA LYS A 218 19.25 6.83 13.56
C LYS A 218 20.33 6.31 14.54
N SER A 219 20.98 5.20 14.21
CA SER A 219 22.03 4.62 15.08
C SER A 219 23.22 5.55 15.29
N GLN A 220 23.65 6.28 14.24
CA GLN A 220 24.77 7.21 14.31
C GLN A 220 24.44 8.43 15.18
N SER A 221 23.22 8.95 15.05
CA SER A 221 22.74 10.09 15.85
C SER A 221 22.68 9.77 17.36
N SER A 222 22.44 8.52 17.74
CA SER A 222 22.43 8.09 19.14
C SER A 222 23.82 7.84 19.73
N GLN A 223 24.84 7.59 18.90
CA GLN A 223 26.18 7.19 19.36
C GLN A 223 27.19 8.34 19.34
N CYS A 224 26.99 9.37 18.50
CA CYS A 224 27.94 10.47 18.36
C CYS A 224 27.24 11.82 18.56
N HIS A 225 27.84 12.72 19.36
CA HIS A 225 27.36 14.10 19.53
C HIS A 225 27.62 14.99 18.30
N THR A 226 28.26 14.46 17.26
CA THR A 226 28.41 15.14 15.95
C THR A 226 27.17 14.97 15.09
N SER A 227 26.90 15.97 14.24
CA SER A 227 25.79 15.98 13.29
C SER A 227 25.79 14.74 12.41
N CYS A 228 24.67 14.02 12.36
CA CYS A 228 24.50 12.91 11.44
C CYS A 228 24.56 13.39 9.97
N ASP A 229 25.30 12.66 9.13
CA ASP A 229 25.41 12.92 7.68
C ASP A 229 24.17 12.40 6.92
N LEU A 230 23.03 13.07 7.15
CA LEU A 230 21.79 12.78 6.44
C LEU A 230 21.89 13.02 4.91
N PRO A 231 22.55 14.10 4.42
CA PRO A 231 22.74 14.29 2.98
C PRO A 231 23.52 13.14 2.32
N GLY A 232 24.61 12.68 2.93
CA GLY A 232 25.37 11.52 2.45
C GLY A 232 24.55 10.23 2.44
N ALA A 233 23.73 10.01 3.46
CA ALA A 233 22.81 8.88 3.51
C ALA A 233 21.76 8.92 2.40
N LEU A 234 21.21 10.10 2.07
CA LEU A 234 20.25 10.26 0.98
C LEU A 234 20.88 10.04 -0.39
N MET A 235 22.08 10.57 -0.62
CA MET A 235 22.83 10.27 -1.84
C MET A 235 23.11 8.78 -2.00
N GLN A 236 23.46 8.09 -0.90
CA GLN A 236 23.65 6.65 -0.90
C GLN A 236 22.35 5.91 -1.23
N PHE A 237 21.22 6.30 -0.66
CA PHE A 237 19.91 5.73 -1.01
C PHE A 237 19.61 5.85 -2.50
N LEU A 238 19.75 7.06 -3.07
CA LEU A 238 19.45 7.30 -4.48
C LEU A 238 20.38 6.51 -5.41
N ALA A 239 21.66 6.43 -5.08
CA ALA A 239 22.63 5.63 -5.83
C ALA A 239 22.24 4.15 -5.81
N LEU A 240 21.90 3.61 -4.65
CA LEU A 240 21.50 2.20 -4.53
C LEU A 240 20.21 1.88 -5.28
N CYS A 241 19.22 2.78 -5.23
CA CYS A 241 18.02 2.63 -6.05
C CYS A 241 18.39 2.62 -7.54
N ARG A 242 19.22 3.54 -8.03
CA ARG A 242 19.65 3.55 -9.44
C ARG A 242 20.41 2.29 -9.83
N ASP A 243 21.41 1.90 -9.04
CA ASP A 243 22.31 0.77 -9.31
C ASP A 243 21.59 -0.58 -9.27
N ASN A 244 20.37 -0.63 -8.72
CA ASN A 244 19.61 -1.87 -8.60
C ASN A 244 18.28 -1.83 -9.37
N SER A 245 17.92 -0.71 -10.00
CA SER A 245 16.65 -0.56 -10.73
C SER A 245 16.82 -0.63 -12.25
N THR A 246 15.84 -1.19 -12.94
CA THR A 246 15.61 -0.93 -14.36
C THR A 246 15.11 0.51 -14.52
N GLU A 247 15.58 1.22 -15.56
CA GLU A 247 15.41 2.67 -15.74
C GLU A 247 13.95 3.13 -15.57
N GLY A 248 13.01 2.48 -16.26
CA GLY A 248 11.60 2.87 -16.21
C GLY A 248 10.85 2.56 -14.92
N TYR A 249 11.52 2.01 -13.89
CA TYR A 249 10.90 1.62 -12.62
C TYR A 249 11.53 2.27 -11.39
N VAL A 250 12.58 3.08 -11.56
CA VAL A 250 13.33 3.66 -10.43
C VAL A 250 12.46 4.54 -9.51
N GLY A 251 11.43 5.19 -10.07
CA GLY A 251 10.47 6.01 -9.30
C GLY A 251 9.77 5.21 -8.19
N ALA A 252 9.42 3.94 -8.46
CA ALA A 252 8.83 3.05 -7.45
C ALA A 252 9.77 2.80 -6.26
N ALA A 253 11.08 2.74 -6.52
CA ALA A 253 12.08 2.56 -5.46
C ALA A 253 12.35 3.85 -4.68
N TYR A 254 12.37 5.01 -5.33
CA TYR A 254 12.55 6.31 -4.66
C TYR A 254 11.42 6.64 -3.71
N GLU A 255 10.19 6.38 -4.14
CA GLU A 255 8.98 6.65 -3.39
C GLU A 255 8.97 5.97 -2.01
N ALA A 256 9.56 4.78 -1.92
CA ALA A 256 9.66 3.99 -0.69
C ALA A 256 10.27 4.75 0.50
N MET A 257 11.15 5.73 0.25
CA MET A 257 11.72 6.59 1.31
C MET A 257 10.63 7.28 2.12
N GLY A 258 9.60 7.83 1.47
CA GLY A 258 8.51 8.52 2.15
C GLY A 258 7.69 7.61 3.06
N LEU A 259 7.37 6.42 2.55
CA LEU A 259 6.59 5.42 3.29
C LEU A 259 7.34 4.97 4.55
N VAL A 260 8.61 4.58 4.40
CA VAL A 260 9.46 4.14 5.52
C VAL A 260 9.68 5.27 6.52
N ALA A 261 10.04 6.46 6.04
CA ALA A 261 10.30 7.62 6.89
C ALA A 261 9.09 7.93 7.75
N ARG A 262 7.90 8.05 7.16
CA ARG A 262 6.72 8.42 7.93
C ARG A 262 6.33 7.35 8.96
N ASN A 263 6.39 6.06 8.60
CA ASN A 263 5.92 4.98 9.47
C ASN A 263 6.93 4.56 10.55
N LEU A 264 8.23 4.61 10.26
CA LEU A 264 9.27 4.11 11.17
C LEU A 264 10.15 5.22 11.76
N TYR A 265 10.25 6.36 11.07
CA TYR A 265 11.11 7.49 11.44
C TYR A 265 10.38 8.85 11.35
N PRO A 266 9.16 9.02 11.91
CA PRO A 266 8.34 10.21 11.67
C PRO A 266 9.03 11.54 12.04
N HIS A 267 9.94 11.51 13.00
CA HIS A 267 10.76 12.65 13.40
C HIS A 267 11.76 13.12 12.32
N MET A 268 12.04 12.30 11.30
CA MET A 268 12.96 12.63 10.21
C MET A 268 12.25 13.23 8.99
N VAL A 269 10.92 13.16 8.89
CA VAL A 269 10.17 13.54 7.67
C VAL A 269 10.49 14.96 7.20
N ASN A 270 10.50 15.93 8.11
CA ASN A 270 10.79 17.33 7.75
C ASN A 270 12.24 17.53 7.32
N HIS A 271 13.20 16.87 7.98
CA HIS A 271 14.61 16.95 7.61
C HIS A 271 14.88 16.32 6.23
N LEU A 272 14.23 15.18 5.95
CA LEU A 272 14.28 14.53 4.65
C LEU A 272 13.70 15.42 3.56
N HIS A 273 12.54 16.04 3.80
CA HIS A 273 11.94 17.00 2.86
C HIS A 273 12.90 18.14 2.51
N THR A 274 13.54 18.77 3.50
CA THR A 274 14.48 19.87 3.26
C THR A 274 15.62 19.43 2.34
N HIS A 275 16.31 18.34 2.67
CA HIS A 275 17.45 17.89 1.86
C HIS A 275 17.04 17.36 0.49
N LEU A 276 15.93 16.63 0.38
CA LEU A 276 15.46 16.16 -0.94
C LEU A 276 15.07 17.33 -1.85
N SER A 277 14.55 18.42 -1.28
CA SER A 277 14.20 19.62 -2.05
C SER A 277 15.44 20.35 -2.57
N GLU A 278 16.54 20.32 -1.81
CA GLU A 278 17.86 20.82 -2.27
C GLU A 278 18.46 19.95 -3.38
N MET A 279 18.17 18.63 -3.36
CA MET A 279 18.69 17.68 -4.35
C MET A 279 17.88 17.65 -5.66
N GLY A 280 16.59 17.98 -5.62
CA GLY A 280 15.76 18.16 -6.81
C GLY A 280 14.27 17.97 -6.56
N GLU A 281 13.45 18.81 -7.21
CA GLU A 281 11.99 18.84 -7.02
C GLU A 281 11.32 17.46 -7.21
N ALA A 282 11.74 16.71 -8.22
CA ALA A 282 11.18 15.38 -8.52
C ALA A 282 11.34 14.40 -7.33
N LEU A 283 12.44 14.49 -6.59
CA LEU A 283 12.69 13.59 -5.45
C LEU A 283 11.76 13.90 -4.28
N THR A 284 11.48 15.19 -4.05
CA THR A 284 10.50 15.62 -3.05
C THR A 284 9.08 15.17 -3.41
N GLU A 285 8.73 15.15 -4.69
CA GLU A 285 7.44 14.65 -5.18
C GLU A 285 7.28 13.15 -4.91
N TYR A 286 8.27 12.32 -5.31
CA TYR A 286 8.29 10.88 -4.99
C TYR A 286 8.20 10.64 -3.48
N PHE A 287 8.97 11.40 -2.69
CA PHE A 287 8.97 11.30 -1.24
C PHE A 287 7.57 11.55 -0.66
N TRP A 288 6.92 12.65 -1.01
CA TRP A 288 5.60 12.95 -0.45
C TRP A 288 4.50 12.01 -0.94
N HIS A 289 4.59 11.49 -2.17
CA HIS A 289 3.71 10.41 -2.62
C HIS A 289 3.85 9.18 -1.73
N GLY A 290 5.09 8.77 -1.42
CA GLY A 290 5.38 7.70 -0.47
C GLY A 290 4.88 7.98 0.94
N VAL A 291 4.99 9.23 1.43
CA VAL A 291 4.41 9.65 2.72
C VAL A 291 2.89 9.47 2.69
N GLY A 292 2.23 9.79 1.59
CA GLY A 292 0.80 9.53 1.36
C GLY A 292 0.40 8.06 1.52
N ARG A 293 1.14 7.15 0.86
CA ARG A 293 0.98 5.69 1.08
C ARG A 293 1.23 5.31 2.53
N GLY A 294 2.27 5.89 3.14
CA GLY A 294 2.55 5.79 4.56
C GLY A 294 1.30 6.12 5.37
N ILE A 295 0.68 7.28 5.12
CA ILE A 295 -0.53 7.78 5.79
C ILE A 295 -1.64 6.75 5.82
N TYR A 296 -1.96 6.15 4.67
CA TYR A 296 -2.94 5.07 4.56
C TYR A 296 -2.64 3.91 5.52
N PHE A 297 -1.36 3.55 5.62
CA PHE A 297 -0.87 2.43 6.43
C PHE A 297 -0.47 2.79 7.88
N SER A 298 -0.83 3.95 8.43
CA SER A 298 -0.53 4.18 9.86
C SER A 298 -1.45 3.40 10.78
N PRO A 299 -0.93 2.88 11.91
CA PRO A 299 -1.75 2.31 12.98
C PRO A 299 -2.93 3.18 13.41
N ILE A 300 -2.83 4.53 13.39
CA ILE A 300 -3.95 5.40 13.75
C ILE A 300 -5.09 5.38 12.73
N ASN A 301 -4.80 5.03 11.47
CA ASN A 301 -5.77 4.91 10.38
C ASN A 301 -6.15 3.45 10.07
N TYR A 302 -5.64 2.47 10.83
CA TYR A 302 -6.00 1.06 10.68
C TYR A 302 -7.36 0.75 11.30
N PHE A 303 -7.68 1.37 12.44
CA PHE A 303 -8.82 0.94 13.22
C PHE A 303 -10.15 1.33 12.55
N PRO A 304 -11.14 0.43 12.50
CA PRO A 304 -12.46 0.65 11.89
C PRO A 304 -13.36 1.52 12.78
N LEU A 305 -12.81 2.61 13.32
CA LEU A 305 -13.56 3.66 13.98
C LEU A 305 -13.90 4.68 12.90
N GLY A 306 -15.18 5.08 12.79
CA GLY A 306 -15.79 5.79 11.66
C GLY A 306 -15.25 7.19 11.29
N SER A 307 -13.95 7.43 11.44
CA SER A 307 -13.22 8.64 11.05
C SER A 307 -11.86 8.33 10.40
N SER A 308 -11.56 7.08 10.02
CA SER A 308 -10.24 6.69 9.50
C SER A 308 -9.89 7.40 8.18
N SER A 309 -10.83 7.46 7.22
CA SER A 309 -10.65 8.14 5.94
C SER A 309 -10.50 9.65 6.12
N PHE A 310 -11.34 10.27 6.94
CA PHE A 310 -11.24 11.69 7.29
C PHE A 310 -9.88 12.01 7.95
N GLN A 311 -9.44 11.20 8.90
CA GLN A 311 -8.15 11.39 9.56
C GLN A 311 -6.98 11.26 8.59
N ALA A 312 -6.99 10.26 7.71
CA ALA A 312 -5.97 10.11 6.68
C ALA A 312 -5.92 11.33 5.74
N MET A 313 -7.08 11.83 5.29
CA MET A 313 -7.19 13.05 4.49
C MET A 313 -6.62 14.27 5.24
N GLU A 314 -7.00 14.47 6.51
CA GLU A 314 -6.47 15.56 7.33
C GLU A 314 -4.95 15.48 7.52
N MET A 315 -4.39 14.28 7.64
CA MET A 315 -2.94 14.10 7.71
C MET A 315 -2.27 14.48 6.38
N ALA A 316 -2.81 14.04 5.24
CA ALA A 316 -2.30 14.40 3.92
C ALA A 316 -2.42 15.91 3.63
N ARG A 317 -3.38 16.60 4.26
CA ARG A 317 -3.55 18.07 4.19
C ARG A 317 -2.57 18.83 5.08
N ARG A 318 -2.19 18.28 6.24
CA ARG A 318 -1.49 19.04 7.30
C ARG A 318 -0.01 18.70 7.46
N GLU A 319 0.39 17.46 7.20
CA GLU A 319 1.79 17.05 7.33
C GLU A 319 2.71 17.69 6.28
N PRO A 320 2.32 17.77 4.99
CA PRO A 320 3.20 18.33 3.98
C PRO A 320 3.29 19.86 4.07
N PRO A 321 4.49 20.46 3.92
CA PRO A 321 4.73 21.86 4.24
C PRO A 321 4.23 22.84 3.17
N ASP A 322 3.99 22.37 1.94
CA ASP A 322 3.60 23.20 0.80
C ASP A 322 2.50 22.53 -0.03
N GLU A 323 1.91 23.27 -0.97
CA GLU A 323 0.81 22.78 -1.82
C GLU A 323 1.21 21.62 -2.74
N ARG A 324 2.41 21.65 -3.32
CA ARG A 324 2.88 20.57 -4.21
C ARG A 324 3.08 19.27 -3.43
N SER A 325 3.71 19.37 -2.27
CA SER A 325 3.89 18.26 -1.33
C SER A 325 2.55 17.70 -0.84
N ARG A 326 1.56 18.57 -0.56
CA ARG A 326 0.18 18.17 -0.22
C ARG A 326 -0.50 17.39 -1.35
N GLY A 327 -0.33 17.85 -2.59
CA GLY A 327 -0.88 17.16 -3.76
C GLY A 327 -0.31 15.75 -3.90
N ASN A 328 1.01 15.60 -3.75
CA ASN A 328 1.67 14.30 -3.81
C ASN A 328 1.25 13.36 -2.68
N ALA A 329 1.19 13.85 -1.43
CA ALA A 329 0.73 13.04 -0.30
C ALA A 329 -0.73 12.58 -0.46
N LEU A 330 -1.61 13.45 -0.96
CA LEU A 330 -2.99 13.07 -1.23
C LEU A 330 -3.09 12.04 -2.37
N ALA A 331 -2.34 12.21 -3.46
CA ALA A 331 -2.31 11.24 -4.54
C ALA A 331 -1.79 9.87 -4.07
N GLY A 332 -0.74 9.84 -3.25
CA GLY A 332 -0.21 8.61 -2.67
C GLY A 332 -1.15 7.92 -1.69
N LEU A 333 -1.92 8.69 -0.91
CA LEU A 333 -2.99 8.17 -0.05
C LEU A 333 -4.08 7.48 -0.90
N VAL A 334 -4.57 8.18 -1.93
CA VAL A 334 -5.61 7.66 -2.84
C VAL A 334 -5.10 6.43 -3.60
N TRP A 335 -3.84 6.45 -4.03
CA TRP A 335 -3.19 5.32 -4.67
C TRP A 335 -3.24 4.07 -3.79
N ALA A 336 -2.86 4.19 -2.51
CA ALA A 336 -2.85 3.07 -1.58
C ALA A 336 -4.28 2.58 -1.27
N GLN A 337 -5.21 3.51 -1.07
CA GLN A 337 -6.63 3.19 -0.86
C GLN A 337 -7.18 2.38 -2.04
N LEU A 338 -6.89 2.78 -3.27
CA LEU A 338 -7.45 2.11 -4.45
C LEU A 338 -6.87 0.70 -4.62
N LEU A 339 -5.55 0.53 -4.59
CA LEU A 339 -4.94 -0.78 -4.85
C LEU A 339 -5.30 -1.81 -3.77
N VAL A 340 -5.28 -1.40 -2.51
CA VAL A 340 -5.60 -2.32 -1.40
C VAL A 340 -7.07 -2.72 -1.41
N ASN A 341 -7.95 -1.86 -1.93
CA ASN A 341 -9.40 -2.07 -1.91
C ASN A 341 -10.02 -2.23 -3.30
N LEU A 342 -9.23 -2.62 -4.30
CA LEU A 342 -9.69 -2.75 -5.69
C LEU A 342 -10.90 -3.69 -5.83
N ARG A 343 -10.97 -4.70 -4.96
CA ARG A 343 -12.04 -5.70 -4.91
C ARG A 343 -13.34 -5.16 -4.30
N GLN A 344 -13.33 -3.99 -3.65
CA GLN A 344 -14.48 -3.39 -2.94
C GLN A 344 -14.53 -1.87 -3.17
N PRO A 345 -15.07 -1.42 -4.32
CA PRO A 345 -15.19 0.00 -4.68
C PRO A 345 -15.89 0.88 -3.63
N GLU A 346 -16.78 0.31 -2.82
CA GLU A 346 -17.51 0.99 -1.74
C GLU A 346 -16.55 1.62 -0.71
N ILE A 347 -15.36 1.04 -0.52
CA ILE A 347 -14.33 1.58 0.38
C ILE A 347 -13.71 2.86 -0.20
N VAL A 348 -13.46 2.87 -1.51
CA VAL A 348 -12.93 4.05 -2.23
C VAL A 348 -13.96 5.18 -2.26
N GLU A 349 -15.24 4.82 -2.36
CA GLU A 349 -16.36 5.76 -2.29
C GLU A 349 -16.39 6.53 -0.96
N GLY A 350 -16.09 5.86 0.16
CA GLY A 350 -15.99 6.51 1.47
C GLY A 350 -14.90 7.60 1.51
N LEU A 351 -13.73 7.35 0.93
CA LEU A 351 -12.66 8.36 0.84
C LEU A 351 -13.05 9.52 -0.10
N LEU A 352 -13.73 9.21 -1.20
CA LEU A 352 -14.19 10.21 -2.16
C LEU A 352 -15.16 11.23 -1.52
N ALA A 353 -16.00 10.78 -0.58
CA ALA A 353 -16.91 11.66 0.15
C ALA A 353 -16.16 12.74 0.97
N GLU A 354 -14.94 12.45 1.44
CA GLU A 354 -14.10 13.35 2.24
C GLU A 354 -13.27 14.34 1.41
N CYS A 355 -13.14 14.09 0.11
CA CYS A 355 -12.46 15.01 -0.80
C CYS A 355 -13.31 16.29 -0.95
N SER A 356 -12.67 17.45 -0.90
CA SER A 356 -13.34 18.76 -0.96
C SER A 356 -12.52 19.74 -1.80
N GLY A 357 -13.15 20.32 -2.82
CA GLY A 357 -12.55 21.36 -3.66
C GLY A 357 -11.70 20.86 -4.85
N PRO A 358 -11.32 21.80 -5.75
CA PRO A 358 -10.72 21.48 -7.04
C PRO A 358 -9.25 21.04 -6.95
N PHE A 359 -8.49 21.55 -5.98
CA PHE A 359 -7.10 21.13 -5.75
C PHE A 359 -7.04 19.63 -5.40
N GLU A 360 -7.87 19.20 -4.46
CA GLU A 360 -7.92 17.81 -4.01
C GLU A 360 -8.42 16.88 -5.12
N ALA A 361 -9.38 17.34 -5.93
CA ALA A 361 -9.85 16.62 -7.10
C ALA A 361 -8.73 16.26 -8.08
N GLY A 362 -7.82 17.20 -8.37
CA GLY A 362 -6.67 16.95 -9.25
C GLY A 362 -5.70 15.90 -8.71
N ALA A 363 -5.34 16.00 -7.43
CA ALA A 363 -4.48 15.02 -6.77
C ALA A 363 -5.15 13.64 -6.63
N PHE A 364 -6.45 13.61 -6.34
CA PHE A 364 -7.24 12.38 -6.25
C PHE A 364 -7.26 11.66 -7.60
N ALA A 365 -7.61 12.36 -8.69
CA ALA A 365 -7.62 11.80 -10.03
C ALA A 365 -6.23 11.32 -10.49
N ASN A 366 -5.16 12.01 -10.09
CA ASN A 366 -3.79 11.56 -10.33
C ASN A 366 -3.50 10.25 -9.57
N GLY A 367 -3.79 10.18 -8.26
CA GLY A 367 -3.62 8.96 -7.47
C GLY A 367 -4.38 7.76 -8.03
N VAL A 368 -5.61 7.97 -8.50
CA VAL A 368 -6.40 6.95 -9.21
C VAL A 368 -5.74 6.49 -10.51
N SER A 369 -5.30 7.45 -11.34
CA SER A 369 -4.65 7.14 -12.61
C SER A 369 -3.36 6.35 -12.40
N SER A 370 -2.53 6.79 -11.44
CA SER A 370 -1.27 6.14 -11.10
C SER A 370 -1.49 4.73 -10.56
N ALA A 371 -2.47 4.52 -9.69
CA ALA A 371 -2.81 3.18 -9.20
C ALA A 371 -3.29 2.27 -10.33
N THR A 372 -4.11 2.81 -11.23
CA THR A 372 -4.61 2.08 -12.41
C THR A 372 -3.47 1.67 -13.35
N VAL A 373 -2.55 2.59 -13.66
CA VAL A 373 -1.35 2.29 -14.48
C VAL A 373 -0.52 1.20 -13.84
N ILE A 374 -0.23 1.28 -12.54
CA ILE A 374 0.61 0.29 -11.85
C ILE A 374 -0.10 -1.07 -11.76
N TRP A 375 -1.40 -1.11 -11.49
CA TRP A 375 -2.14 -2.37 -11.48
C TRP A 375 -2.17 -3.01 -12.87
N ARG A 376 -2.40 -2.20 -13.91
CA ARG A 376 -2.34 -2.65 -15.30
C ARG A 376 -0.94 -3.14 -15.69
N ASP A 377 0.12 -2.46 -15.24
CA ASP A 377 1.49 -2.94 -15.49
C ASP A 377 1.77 -4.25 -14.77
N SER A 378 1.16 -4.44 -13.60
CA SER A 378 1.41 -5.60 -12.74
C SER A 378 0.58 -6.83 -13.10
N THR A 379 -0.40 -6.69 -14.00
CA THR A 379 -1.40 -7.72 -14.30
C THR A 379 -1.71 -7.79 -15.79
N ASP A 380 -1.94 -8.98 -16.33
CA ASP A 380 -2.32 -9.15 -17.75
C ASP A 380 -3.84 -8.89 -17.96
N GLY A 381 -4.36 -7.84 -17.33
CA GLY A 381 -5.79 -7.57 -17.19
C GLY A 381 -6.38 -8.24 -15.95
N ASP A 382 -7.14 -7.46 -15.17
CA ASP A 382 -7.76 -7.92 -13.93
C ASP A 382 -9.26 -7.57 -13.93
N PRO A 383 -10.16 -8.55 -13.72
CA PRO A 383 -11.59 -8.29 -13.67
C PRO A 383 -12.01 -7.32 -12.57
N HIS A 384 -11.26 -7.20 -11.47
CA HIS A 384 -11.51 -6.23 -10.40
C HIS A 384 -11.24 -4.80 -10.85
N LEU A 385 -10.22 -4.58 -11.68
CA LEU A 385 -9.96 -3.25 -12.23
C LEU A 385 -11.06 -2.83 -13.21
N GLU A 386 -11.54 -3.75 -14.04
CA GLU A 386 -12.71 -3.51 -14.88
C GLU A 386 -13.97 -3.24 -14.06
N ALA A 387 -14.18 -4.02 -12.99
CA ALA A 387 -15.32 -3.86 -12.09
C ALA A 387 -15.30 -2.48 -11.42
N LEU A 388 -14.13 -2.01 -10.97
CA LEU A 388 -13.96 -0.65 -10.42
C LEU A 388 -14.38 0.42 -11.46
N CYS A 389 -13.96 0.27 -12.72
CA CYS A 389 -14.31 1.23 -13.78
C CYS A 389 -15.82 1.23 -14.10
N ARG A 390 -16.49 0.09 -13.95
CA ARG A 390 -17.93 -0.05 -14.18
C ARG A 390 -18.78 0.25 -12.95
N TYR A 391 -18.16 0.32 -11.77
CA TYR A 391 -18.87 0.57 -10.52
C TYR A 391 -19.65 1.88 -10.58
N ARG A 392 -20.83 1.86 -9.96
CA ARG A 392 -21.70 3.02 -9.80
C ARG A 392 -22.08 3.10 -8.32
N PRO A 393 -21.68 4.18 -7.62
CA PRO A 393 -22.07 4.39 -6.24
C PRO A 393 -23.58 4.21 -6.07
N GLN A 394 -23.99 3.31 -5.18
CA GLN A 394 -25.41 3.01 -4.92
C GLN A 394 -26.00 4.01 -3.91
N THR A 395 -25.74 5.31 -4.12
CA THR A 395 -26.15 6.34 -3.17
C THR A 395 -27.37 7.12 -3.64
N LEU A 396 -28.14 7.62 -2.67
CA LEU A 396 -29.21 8.58 -2.91
C LEU A 396 -28.67 9.98 -3.23
N GLN A 397 -27.35 10.18 -3.34
CA GLN A 397 -26.69 11.46 -3.53
C GLN A 397 -26.13 11.58 -4.96
N PRO A 398 -26.83 12.27 -5.89
CA PRO A 398 -26.37 12.41 -7.27
C PRO A 398 -24.98 13.03 -7.42
N GLU A 399 -24.62 13.91 -6.48
CA GLU A 399 -23.31 14.58 -6.46
C GLU A 399 -22.16 13.58 -6.29
N LEU A 400 -22.29 12.59 -5.41
CA LEU A 400 -21.25 11.60 -5.19
C LEU A 400 -21.06 10.68 -6.42
N ALA A 401 -22.15 10.32 -7.10
CA ALA A 401 -22.09 9.59 -8.36
C ALA A 401 -21.40 10.39 -9.47
N ALA A 402 -21.68 11.71 -9.57
CA ALA A 402 -20.99 12.59 -10.51
C ALA A 402 -19.50 12.70 -10.20
N ARG A 403 -19.14 12.85 -8.92
CA ARG A 403 -17.75 12.88 -8.46
C ARG A 403 -17.02 11.58 -8.70
N TRP A 404 -17.67 10.42 -8.52
CA TRP A 404 -17.08 9.13 -8.83
C TRP A 404 -16.74 9.04 -10.32
N ARG A 405 -17.65 9.49 -11.18
CA ARG A 405 -17.41 9.53 -12.62
C ARG A 405 -16.21 10.41 -12.96
N GLU A 406 -16.13 11.60 -12.38
CA GLU A 406 -15.08 12.58 -12.65
C GLU A 406 -13.71 12.17 -12.10
N LEU A 407 -13.67 11.67 -10.87
CA LEU A 407 -12.43 11.46 -10.11
C LEU A 407 -11.96 10.01 -10.06
N VAL A 408 -12.81 9.05 -10.39
CA VAL A 408 -12.47 7.62 -10.42
C VAL A 408 -12.62 7.05 -11.83
N GLU A 409 -13.83 7.00 -12.37
CA GLU A 409 -14.10 6.31 -13.65
C GLU A 409 -13.32 6.90 -14.83
N ILE A 410 -13.40 8.21 -15.06
CA ILE A 410 -12.73 8.86 -16.19
C ILE A 410 -11.20 8.73 -16.05
N PRO A 411 -10.58 9.02 -14.90
CA PRO A 411 -9.15 8.82 -14.68
C PRO A 411 -8.70 7.37 -14.88
N CYS A 412 -9.44 6.39 -14.37
CA CYS A 412 -9.14 4.97 -14.62
C CYS A 412 -9.17 4.63 -16.11
N ARG A 413 -10.21 5.04 -16.83
CA ARG A 413 -10.34 4.77 -18.28
C ARG A 413 -9.20 5.42 -19.07
N ARG A 414 -8.88 6.68 -18.81
CA ARG A 414 -7.75 7.35 -19.46
C ARG A 414 -6.42 6.66 -19.15
N ALA A 415 -6.21 6.22 -17.90
CA ALA A 415 -5.02 5.48 -17.54
C ALA A 415 -4.86 4.18 -18.35
N LEU A 416 -5.96 3.44 -18.57
CA LEU A 416 -5.97 2.21 -19.35
C LEU A 416 -5.87 2.44 -20.86
N ASP A 417 -6.68 3.35 -21.39
CA ASP A 417 -6.91 3.51 -22.83
C ASP A 417 -5.90 4.49 -23.48
N GLU A 418 -5.36 5.43 -22.72
CA GLU A 418 -4.55 6.53 -23.26
C GLU A 418 -3.13 6.60 -22.69
N TYR A 419 -2.90 6.21 -21.43
CA TYR A 419 -1.63 6.49 -20.75
C TYR A 419 -0.70 5.28 -20.66
N TYR A 420 -1.22 4.09 -20.31
CA TYR A 420 -0.39 2.93 -19.97
C TYR A 420 0.59 2.54 -21.08
N ASP A 421 0.09 2.33 -22.30
CA ASP A 421 0.94 1.86 -23.40
C ASP A 421 2.05 2.87 -23.74
N ILE A 422 1.76 4.17 -23.72
CA ILE A 422 2.76 5.23 -23.94
C ILE A 422 3.80 5.23 -22.83
N LEU A 423 3.38 5.19 -21.57
CA LEU A 423 4.31 5.13 -20.45
C LEU A 423 5.19 3.89 -20.52
N LYS A 424 4.64 2.77 -20.99
CA LYS A 424 5.37 1.52 -21.14
C LYS A 424 6.39 1.59 -22.27
N ASP A 425 5.99 2.08 -23.44
CA ASP A 425 6.82 2.16 -24.65
C ASP A 425 8.03 3.11 -24.46
N HIS A 426 7.87 4.12 -23.60
CA HIS A 426 8.93 5.09 -23.27
C HIS A 426 9.69 4.80 -21.98
N ASP A 427 9.54 3.61 -21.37
CA ASP A 427 10.16 3.27 -20.09
C ASP A 427 9.93 4.35 -19.00
N CYS A 428 8.69 4.84 -18.90
CA CYS A 428 8.29 5.94 -18.01
C CYS A 428 7.25 5.52 -16.95
N VAL A 429 7.01 4.22 -16.74
CA VAL A 429 6.02 3.73 -15.76
C VAL A 429 6.31 4.27 -14.34
N GLY A 430 7.58 4.38 -13.95
CA GLY A 430 8.01 4.93 -12.66
C GLY A 430 7.63 6.40 -12.43
N GLU A 431 7.29 7.14 -13.48
CA GLU A 431 6.90 8.56 -13.38
C GLU A 431 5.51 8.77 -12.78
N VAL A 432 4.69 7.72 -12.64
CA VAL A 432 3.35 7.83 -12.04
C VAL A 432 3.38 7.90 -10.51
N PHE A 433 4.52 7.62 -9.87
CA PHE A 433 4.69 7.76 -8.41
C PHE A 433 4.90 9.22 -7.95
N ARG A 434 4.47 10.18 -8.77
CA ARG A 434 4.45 11.60 -8.46
C ARG A 434 3.31 12.31 -9.19
N VAL A 435 2.78 13.37 -8.58
CA VAL A 435 1.73 14.19 -9.17
C VAL A 435 2.30 15.03 -10.28
N ARG A 436 1.80 14.79 -11.49
CA ARG A 436 2.03 15.62 -12.67
C ARG A 436 0.81 15.58 -13.58
N PRO A 437 0.62 16.60 -14.45
CA PRO A 437 -0.42 16.53 -15.46
C PRO A 437 -0.11 15.40 -16.46
N LEU A 438 -0.67 14.21 -16.24
CA LEU A 438 -0.45 13.05 -17.12
C LEU A 438 -0.74 13.36 -18.60
N PRO A 439 -1.80 14.12 -18.96
CA PRO A 439 -2.00 14.55 -20.35
C PRO A 439 -0.84 15.37 -20.94
N GLN A 440 -0.13 16.16 -20.13
CA GLN A 440 1.06 16.88 -20.58
C GLN A 440 2.21 15.91 -20.81
N LEU A 441 2.50 15.02 -19.85
CA LEU A 441 3.55 14.01 -20.02
C LEU A 441 3.31 13.17 -21.28
N MET A 442 2.07 12.76 -21.55
CA MET A 442 1.75 11.96 -22.74
C MET A 442 2.00 12.74 -24.04
N ARG A 443 1.72 14.05 -24.05
CA ARG A 443 2.03 14.91 -25.20
C ARG A 443 3.53 15.08 -25.41
N ASP A 444 4.28 15.25 -24.33
CA ASP A 444 5.74 15.42 -24.38
C ASP A 444 6.40 14.15 -24.94
N LEU A 445 6.00 12.97 -24.45
CA LEU A 445 6.52 11.68 -24.92
C LEU A 445 6.19 11.42 -26.40
N ARG A 446 4.94 11.62 -26.82
CA ARG A 446 4.54 11.48 -28.24
C ARG A 446 5.27 12.44 -29.18
N THR A 447 5.67 13.61 -28.70
CA THR A 447 6.43 14.59 -29.49
C THR A 447 7.89 14.16 -29.65
N ALA A 448 8.47 13.50 -28.64
CA ALA A 448 9.82 12.97 -28.70
C ALA A 448 10.01 11.92 -29.81
N ASP A 449 8.97 11.14 -30.12
CA ASP A 449 8.98 10.14 -31.21
C ASP A 449 8.92 10.75 -32.62
N ASN A 450 8.55 12.02 -32.76
CA ASN A 450 8.30 12.64 -34.06
C ASN A 450 9.02 13.99 -34.23
N PRO A 451 10.36 14.04 -34.09
CA PRO A 451 11.13 15.29 -34.14
C PRO A 451 11.04 15.99 -35.51
N ALA A 452 10.67 15.27 -36.57
CA ALA A 452 10.64 15.76 -37.95
C ALA A 452 9.48 16.72 -38.29
N LYS A 453 8.46 16.86 -37.42
CA LYS A 453 7.31 17.77 -37.66
C LYS A 453 7.41 19.13 -36.94
N GLY A 454 8.38 19.30 -36.03
CA GLY A 454 8.50 20.51 -35.20
C GLY A 454 9.31 21.67 -35.78
N GLN A 455 10.03 21.48 -36.89
CA GLN A 455 10.91 22.51 -37.47
C GLN A 455 10.33 23.27 -38.68
N SER A 456 9.06 23.05 -39.04
CA SER A 456 8.47 23.61 -40.28
C SER A 456 7.78 24.97 -40.14
N SER A 457 7.78 25.65 -38.99
CA SER A 457 7.00 26.91 -38.81
C SER A 457 7.80 28.16 -38.42
N ALA A 458 9.12 28.18 -38.60
CA ALA A 458 9.95 29.35 -38.25
C ALA A 458 10.74 29.96 -39.43
N GLY A 459 10.27 29.80 -40.67
CA GLY A 459 10.91 30.37 -41.86
C GLY A 459 9.90 31.00 -42.81
N GLY A 460 9.49 32.23 -42.53
CA GLY A 460 8.54 32.96 -43.37
C GLY A 460 8.34 34.41 -42.97
N SER A 461 9.40 35.21 -42.90
CA SER A 461 9.30 36.66 -43.10
C SER A 461 10.68 37.24 -43.44
N ALA A 462 10.98 37.25 -44.73
CA ALA A 462 12.01 38.10 -45.31
C ALA A 462 11.55 38.46 -46.72
N ASN A 463 11.05 39.69 -46.84
CA ASN A 463 11.12 40.62 -47.96
C ASN A 463 9.80 41.37 -48.09
N ASP A 464 9.80 42.60 -47.61
CA ASP A 464 9.37 43.77 -48.37
C ASP A 464 9.63 44.99 -47.48
N TYR A 465 10.61 45.81 -47.86
CA TYR A 465 10.48 47.28 -47.84
C TYR A 465 11.60 47.92 -48.65
N GLU A 466 11.16 48.28 -49.85
CA GLU A 466 11.53 49.39 -50.71
C GLU A 466 12.49 50.47 -50.21
N THR A 467 13.35 50.82 -51.15
CA THR A 467 14.10 52.05 -51.36
C THR A 467 13.19 53.29 -51.35
N THR A 468 13.59 54.40 -50.70
CA THR A 468 13.72 55.75 -51.29
C THR A 468 14.06 56.83 -50.25
N SER A 469 14.96 57.73 -50.69
CA SER A 469 15.34 59.07 -50.18
C SER A 469 16.36 59.17 -49.05
#